data_AF-A0A2C9CJT3-F1
#
_entry.id   AF-A0A2C9CJT3-F1
#
_cell.length_a   1.000
_cell.length_b   1.000
_cell.length_c   1.000
_cell.angle_alpha   90.00
_cell.angle_beta   90.00
_cell.angle_gamma   90.00
#
_symmetry.space_group_name_H-M   'P 1'
#
loop_
_entity.id
_entity.type
_entity.pdbx_description
1 polymer ?
#
loop_
_entity_poly.entity_id
_entity_poly.type
_entity_poly.pdbx_seq_one_letter_code
_entity_poly.pdbx_strand_id
1 'polypeptide(L)' 'MNSDSAVPGLNRNIALSTEIKIAPYERLKDFNRQCAPYLEKIDINNKQIRILEKLRDLLLQKSMSGKVRFNLKKIKASD' A
#
# COMPACT_ATOMS: atom_id res chain seq x y z
N MET A 1 -26.66 22.64 8.98
CA MET A 1 -25.23 22.46 8.68
C MET A 1 -24.49 22.43 10.01
N ASN A 2 -24.25 21.25 10.57
CA ASN A 2 -23.31 20.99 11.68
C ASN A 2 -22.89 19.52 11.50
N SER A 3 -21.77 19.34 10.81
CA SER A 3 -21.22 18.08 10.33
C SER A 3 -20.05 17.68 11.22
N ASP A 4 -20.31 17.16 12.40
CA ASP A 4 -19.21 16.69 13.24
C ASP A 4 -18.82 15.26 12.85
N SER A 5 -17.91 15.21 11.88
CA SER A 5 -17.14 14.04 11.48
C SER A 5 -15.68 14.42 11.56
N ALA A 6 -14.84 13.55 12.14
CA ALA A 6 -13.38 13.75 12.17
C ALA A 6 -12.75 13.85 10.75
N VAL A 7 -13.51 13.50 9.72
CA VAL A 7 -13.16 13.65 8.31
C VAL A 7 -13.95 14.81 7.69
N PRO A 8 -13.29 15.86 7.18
CA PRO A 8 -13.97 16.95 6.46
C PRO A 8 -14.75 16.41 5.25
N GLY A 9 -16.02 16.80 5.12
CA GLY A 9 -16.86 16.44 3.98
C GLY A 9 -17.67 15.13 4.12
N LEU A 10 -17.48 14.34 5.17
CA LEU A 10 -18.23 13.09 5.39
C LEU A 10 -19.21 13.19 6.57
N ASN A 11 -20.37 13.79 6.35
CA ASN A 11 -21.40 13.92 7.38
C ASN A 11 -22.04 12.55 7.71
N ARG A 12 -22.21 12.23 9.01
CA ARG A 12 -22.85 10.98 9.50
C ARG A 12 -24.22 10.73 8.88
N ASN A 13 -25.08 11.73 8.84
CA ASN A 13 -26.44 11.58 8.34
C ASN A 13 -26.42 11.26 6.84
N ILE A 14 -25.52 11.90 6.09
CA ILE A 14 -25.33 11.62 4.65
C ILE A 14 -24.83 10.20 4.44
N ALA A 15 -23.81 9.77 5.21
CA ALA A 15 -23.27 8.42 5.10
C ALA A 15 -24.32 7.33 5.40
N LEU A 16 -25.13 7.52 6.44
CA LEU A 16 -26.17 6.57 6.84
C LEU A 16 -27.39 6.58 5.90
N SER A 17 -27.70 7.72 5.28
CA SER A 17 -28.79 7.84 4.32
C SER A 17 -28.40 7.43 2.89
N THR A 18 -27.14 7.07 2.67
CA THR A 18 -26.66 6.68 1.33
C THR A 18 -27.20 5.30 0.99
N GLU A 19 -28.07 5.23 -0.02
CA GLU A 19 -28.56 3.96 -0.53
C GLU A 19 -27.45 3.19 -1.25
N ILE A 20 -27.34 1.90 -0.94
CA ILE A 20 -26.42 0.99 -1.61
C ILE A 20 -27.15 -0.28 -2.05
N LYS A 21 -26.72 -0.85 -3.17
CA LYS A 21 -27.21 -2.14 -3.63
C LYS A 21 -26.47 -3.25 -2.89
N ILE A 22 -27.20 -4.04 -2.11
CA ILE A 22 -26.65 -5.19 -1.40
C ILE A 22 -26.82 -6.42 -2.29
N ALA A 23 -25.70 -7.00 -2.73
CA ALA A 23 -25.70 -8.25 -3.48
C ALA A 23 -25.94 -9.46 -2.54
N PRO A 24 -26.39 -10.62 -3.07
CA PRO A 24 -26.51 -11.84 -2.28
C PRO A 24 -25.19 -12.22 -1.59
N TYR A 25 -25.27 -12.74 -0.37
CA TYR A 25 -24.10 -13.05 0.45
C TYR A 25 -23.08 -13.94 -0.27
N GLU A 26 -23.53 -14.99 -0.98
CA GLU A 26 -22.63 -15.89 -1.71
C GLU A 26 -21.84 -15.17 -2.82
N ARG A 27 -22.46 -14.19 -3.49
CA ARG A 27 -21.77 -13.37 -4.50
C ARG A 27 -20.72 -12.46 -3.87
N LEU A 28 -21.02 -11.88 -2.71
CA LEU A 28 -20.06 -11.07 -1.95
C LEU A 28 -18.89 -11.93 -1.45
N LYS A 29 -19.17 -13.14 -0.97
CA LYS A 29 -18.16 -14.09 -0.52
C LYS A 29 -17.23 -14.52 -1.66
N ASP A 30 -17.79 -14.85 -2.82
CA ASP A 30 -17.02 -15.21 -4.02
C ASP A 30 -16.16 -14.06 -4.54
N PHE A 31 -16.72 -12.84 -4.55
CA PHE A 31 -15.97 -11.63 -4.90
C PHE A 31 -14.80 -11.42 -3.93
N ASN A 32 -15.07 -11.44 -2.62
CA ASN A 32 -14.04 -11.23 -1.59
C ASN A 32 -12.94 -12.29 -1.67
N ARG A 33 -13.30 -13.57 -1.89
CA ARG A 33 -12.32 -14.64 -2.07
C ARG A 33 -11.37 -14.37 -3.24
N GLN A 34 -11.89 -13.80 -4.33
CA GLN A 34 -11.09 -13.48 -5.52
C GLN A 34 -10.26 -12.21 -5.33
N CYS A 35 -10.84 -11.16 -4.74
CA CYS A 35 -10.20 -9.84 -4.64
C CYS A 35 -9.22 -9.72 -3.46
N ALA A 36 -9.48 -10.40 -2.33
CA ALA A 36 -8.66 -10.27 -1.13
C ALA A 36 -7.16 -10.58 -1.36
N PRO A 37 -6.78 -11.64 -2.10
CA PRO A 37 -5.37 -11.91 -2.38
C PRO A 37 -4.69 -10.79 -3.17
N TYR A 38 -5.41 -10.13 -4.09
CA TYR A 38 -4.86 -9.00 -4.85
C TYR A 38 -4.66 -7.77 -3.97
N LEU A 39 -5.63 -7.45 -3.10
CA LEU A 39 -5.50 -6.34 -2.17
C LEU A 39 -4.36 -6.56 -1.18
N GLU A 40 -4.21 -7.79 -0.67
CA GLU A 40 -3.07 -8.18 0.18
C GLU A 40 -1.75 -8.04 -0.56
N LYS A 41 -1.68 -8.50 -1.82
CA LYS A 41 -0.46 -8.38 -2.64
C LYS A 41 -0.09 -6.92 -2.90
N ILE A 42 -1.07 -6.05 -3.15
CA ILE A 42 -0.84 -4.60 -3.30
C ILE A 42 -0.23 -4.02 -2.02
N ASP A 43 -0.79 -4.35 -0.85
CA ASP A 43 -0.27 -3.88 0.43
C ASP A 43 1.16 -4.37 0.71
N ILE A 44 1.43 -5.66 0.47
CA ILE A 44 2.78 -6.25 0.61
C ILE A 44 3.77 -5.56 -0.32
N ASN A 45 3.42 -5.38 -1.60
CA ASN A 45 4.29 -4.72 -2.57
C ASN A 45 4.59 -3.27 -2.16
N ASN A 46 3.58 -2.52 -1.70
CA ASN A 46 3.77 -1.15 -1.23
C ASN A 46 4.70 -1.09 -0.01
N LYS A 47 4.60 -2.04 0.92
CA LYS A 47 5.53 -2.17 2.06
C LYS A 47 6.95 -2.46 1.59
N GLN A 48 7.13 -3.38 0.64
CA GLN A 48 8.43 -3.71 0.07
C GLN A 48 9.07 -2.52 -0.65
N ILE A 49 8.31 -1.81 -1.48
CA ILE A 49 8.78 -0.57 -2.15
C ILE A 49 9.28 0.43 -1.13
N ARG A 50 8.50 0.71 -0.08
CA ARG A 50 8.91 1.64 0.98
C ARG A 50 10.20 1.21 1.70
N ILE A 51 10.38 -0.08 1.92
CA ILE A 51 11.61 -0.64 2.53
C ILE A 51 12.79 -0.45 1.57
N LEU A 52 12.61 -0.77 0.28
CA LEU A 52 13.65 -0.63 -0.73
C LEU A 52 14.05 0.82 -0.97
N GLU A 53 13.10 1.76 -0.95
CA GLU A 53 13.36 3.20 -1.04
C GLU A 53 14.23 3.67 0.13
N LYS A 54 13.85 3.30 1.37
CA LYS A 54 14.64 3.64 2.56
C LYS A 54 16.03 3.03 2.50
N LEU A 55 16.15 1.79 2.03
CA LEU A 55 17.43 1.11 1.88
C LEU A 55 18.29 1.81 0.83
N ARG A 56 17.74 2.15 -0.34
CA ARG A 56 18.42 2.94 -1.38
C ARG A 56 18.99 4.22 -0.80
N ASP A 57 18.17 4.99 -0.08
CA ASP A 57 18.57 6.28 0.48
C ASP A 57 19.67 6.11 1.54
N LEU A 58 19.55 5.11 2.42
CA LEU A 58 20.56 4.78 3.40
C LEU A 58 21.90 4.38 2.74
N LEU A 59 21.85 3.53 1.71
CA LEU A 59 23.06 3.08 1.01
C LEU A 59 23.72 4.23 0.26
N LEU A 60 22.94 5.13 -0.35
CA LEU A 60 23.44 6.32 -1.00
C LEU A 60 24.16 7.23 0.01
N GLN A 61 23.53 7.52 1.15
CA GLN A 61 24.14 8.32 2.22
C GLN A 61 25.45 7.69 2.73
N LYS A 62 25.45 6.38 2.97
CA LYS A 62 26.65 5.66 3.44
C LYS A 62 27.76 5.67 2.39
N SER A 63 27.44 5.53 1.10
CA SER A 63 28.40 5.61 0.01
C SER A 63 29.02 7.00 -0.13
N MET A 64 28.19 8.05 -0.08
CA MET A 64 28.67 9.44 -0.15
C MET A 64 29.58 9.78 1.03
N SER A 65 29.29 9.25 2.22
CA SER A 65 30.15 9.42 3.40
C SER A 65 31.45 8.60 3.37
N GLY A 66 31.70 7.83 2.30
CA GLY A 66 32.88 6.97 2.15
C GLY A 66 32.90 5.72 3.04
N LYS A 67 31.87 5.51 3.86
CA LYS A 67 31.77 4.40 4.82
C LYS A 67 31.44 3.05 4.17
N VAL A 68 30.89 3.07 2.96
CA VAL A 68 30.56 1.87 2.17
C VAL A 68 31.03 2.07 0.73
N ARG A 69 31.78 1.13 0.17
CA ARG A 69 32.17 1.13 -1.25
C ARG A 69 31.52 -0.05 -1.95
N PHE A 70 30.70 0.21 -2.97
CA PHE A 70 30.08 -0.84 -3.78
C PHE A 70 30.97 -1.18 -4.97
N ASN A 71 31.33 -2.46 -5.14
CA ASN A 71 32.00 -2.93 -6.35
C ASN A 71 30.95 -3.37 -7.39
N LEU A 72 30.57 -2.43 -8.27
CA LEU A 72 29.53 -2.63 -9.28
C LEU A 72 29.86 -3.72 -10.32
N LYS A 73 31.11 -4.21 -10.37
CA LYS A 73 31.52 -5.25 -11.32
C LYS A 73 31.02 -6.66 -10.97
N LYS A 74 30.46 -6.89 -9.77
CA LYS A 74 29.96 -8.21 -9.33
C LYS A 74 28.45 -8.43 -9.48
N ILE A 75 27.67 -7.43 -9.93
CA ILE A 75 26.19 -7.53 -10.00
C ILE A 75 25.72 -8.16 -11.32
N LYS A 76 26.61 -8.33 -12.32
CA LYS A 76 26.34 -9.15 -13.50
C LYS A 76 27.06 -10.50 -13.39
N ALA A 77 26.44 -11.47 -12.73
CA ALA A 77 26.57 -12.90 -13.00
C ALA A 77 25.96 -13.70 -11.85
N SER A 78 24.68 -14.00 -11.97
CA SER A 78 24.07 -15.27 -11.55
C SER A 78 22.65 -15.23 -12.09
N ASP A 79 22.49 -15.87 -13.24
CA ASP A 79 21.21 -16.43 -13.67
C ASP A 79 20.60 -17.32 -12.57
#